data_AF-A0A7C7V5X8-F1
#
_entry.id   AF-A0A7C7V5X8-F1
#
_cell.length_a   1.000
_cell.length_b   1.000
_cell.length_c   1.000
_cell.angle_alpha   90.00
_cell.angle_beta   90.00
_cell.angle_gamma   90.00
#
_symmetry.space_group_name_H-M   'P 1'
#
loop_
_entity.id
_entity.type
_entity.pdbx_description
1 polymer ?
#
loop_
_entity_poly.entity_id
_entity_poly.type
_entity_poly.pdbx_seq_one_letter_code
_entity_poly.pdbx_strand_id
1 'polypeptide(L)' 'MSVSFQQLAAAIHDSPTRIVMAMAGGGSRAATELLEVPGASRSVLEVLVPYHPAAMEAFLGGQPDQLCAEPVGRAMAMA' A
#
# COMPACT_ATOMS: atom_id res chain seq x y z
N MET A 1 -18.35 -9.79 17.60
CA MET A 1 -18.79 -9.14 16.34
C MET A 1 -17.57 -8.98 15.45
N SER A 2 -17.63 -9.40 14.19
CA SER A 2 -16.58 -9.15 13.20
C SER A 2 -16.76 -7.76 12.60
N VAL A 3 -15.69 -6.98 12.51
CA VAL A 3 -15.70 -5.68 11.82
C VAL A 3 -15.71 -5.94 10.31
N SER A 4 -16.58 -5.25 9.55
CA SER A 4 -16.58 -5.34 8.09
C SER A 4 -15.41 -4.53 7.50
N PHE A 5 -15.01 -4.83 6.27
CA PHE A 5 -13.96 -4.06 5.59
C PHE A 5 -14.32 -2.57 5.50
N GLN A 6 -15.58 -2.24 5.16
CA GLN A 6 -16.01 -0.84 5.07
C GLN A 6 -15.94 -0.11 6.42
N GLN A 7 -16.27 -0.79 7.52
CA GLN A 7 -16.13 -0.21 8.86
C GLN A 7 -14.66 0.05 9.21
N LEU A 8 -13.77 -0.87 8.83
CA LEU A 8 -12.33 -0.71 9.04
C LEU A 8 -11.75 0.43 8.20
N ALA A 9 -12.09 0.50 6.91
CA ALA A 9 -11.66 1.55 6.00
C ALA A 9 -12.13 2.95 6.47
N ALA A 10 -13.40 3.07 6.87
CA ALA A 10 -13.92 4.31 7.44
C ALA A 10 -13.16 4.72 8.71
N ALA A 11 -12.88 3.77 9.60
CA ALA A 11 -12.08 4.05 10.81
C ALA A 11 -10.65 4.52 10.49
N ILE A 12 -10.02 3.99 9.42
CA ILE A 12 -8.72 4.47 8.93
C ILE A 12 -8.84 5.92 8.45
N HIS A 13 -9.88 6.24 7.65
CA HIS A 13 -10.10 7.58 7.09
C HIS A 13 -10.50 8.64 8.13
N ASP A 14 -11.07 8.22 9.25
CA ASP A 14 -11.43 9.08 10.38
C ASP A 14 -10.29 9.23 11.39
N SER A 15 -9.24 8.42 11.26
CA SER A 15 -8.03 8.57 12.07
C SER A 15 -7.22 9.79 11.63
N PRO A 16 -6.39 10.39 12.51
CA PRO A 16 -5.47 11.45 12.13
C PRO A 16 -4.27 10.93 11.32
N THR A 17 -4.14 9.61 11.14
CA THR A 17 -3.00 8.98 10.48
C THR A 17 -3.09 9.17 8.98
N ARG A 18 -1.97 9.60 8.39
CA ARG A 18 -1.79 9.70 6.95
C ARG A 18 -0.79 8.64 6.49
N ILE A 19 -1.10 7.98 5.39
CA ILE A 19 -0.35 6.84 4.86
C ILE A 19 0.01 7.05 3.39
N VAL A 20 1.18 6.55 3.03
CA VAL A 20 1.57 6.23 1.65
C VAL A 20 1.64 4.72 1.58
N MET A 21 1.15 4.13 0.48
CA MET A 21 1.14 2.68 0.30
C MET A 21 1.95 2.31 -0.93
N ALA A 22 2.97 1.47 -0.78
CA ALA A 22 3.67 0.82 -1.88
C ALA A 22 3.27 -0.65 -1.93
N MET A 23 2.82 -1.14 -3.08
CA MET A 23 2.21 -2.47 -3.19
C MET A 23 2.52 -3.14 -4.54
N ALA A 24 2.61 -4.47 -4.56
CA ALA A 24 2.80 -5.26 -5.76
C ALA A 24 2.01 -6.58 -5.70
N GLY A 25 1.75 -7.18 -6.86
CA GLY A 25 1.02 -8.45 -6.96
C GLY A 25 -0.44 -8.37 -6.49
N GLY A 26 -0.94 -9.44 -5.86
CA GLY A 26 -2.34 -9.57 -5.46
C GLY A 26 -2.81 -8.56 -4.39
N GLY A 27 -1.87 -7.95 -3.65
CA GLY A 27 -2.19 -6.93 -2.66
C GLY A 27 -2.76 -5.64 -3.26
N SER A 28 -2.50 -5.38 -4.55
CA SER A 28 -2.90 -4.15 -5.27
C SER A 28 -4.39 -3.80 -5.14
N ARG A 29 -5.25 -4.81 -5.00
CA ARG A 29 -6.70 -4.64 -4.83
C ARG A 29 -7.08 -3.88 -3.54
N ALA A 30 -6.30 -4.02 -2.47
CA ALA A 30 -6.58 -3.34 -1.21
C ALA A 30 -6.56 -1.81 -1.34
N ALA A 31 -5.76 -1.27 -2.27
CA ALA A 31 -5.74 0.16 -2.56
C ALA A 31 -7.08 0.62 -3.14
N THR A 32 -7.60 -0.09 -4.14
CA THR A 32 -8.89 0.25 -4.76
C THR A 32 -10.01 0.17 -3.73
N GLU A 33 -10.08 -0.93 -2.96
CA GLU A 33 -11.12 -1.11 -1.94
C GLU A 33 -11.06 -0.02 -0.86
N LEU A 34 -9.86 0.40 -0.45
CA LEU A 34 -9.68 1.47 0.52
C LEU A 34 -10.06 2.84 -0.08
N LEU A 35 -9.68 3.12 -1.33
CA LEU A 35 -9.95 4.40 -2.00
C LEU A 35 -11.42 4.57 -2.41
N GLU A 36 -12.17 3.48 -2.56
CA GLU A 36 -13.62 3.50 -2.83
C GLU A 36 -14.46 3.92 -1.61
N VAL A 37 -13.90 3.87 -0.40
CA VAL A 37 -14.60 4.29 0.82
C VAL A 37 -14.52 5.82 0.98
N PRO A 38 -15.65 6.51 1.22
CA PRO A 38 -15.65 7.96 1.38
C PRO A 38 -14.71 8.44 2.48
N GLY A 39 -13.94 9.48 2.18
CA GLY A 39 -12.95 10.05 3.11
C GLY A 39 -11.51 9.62 2.88
N ALA A 40 -11.25 8.75 1.90
CA ALA A 40 -9.91 8.27 1.57
C ALA A 40 -8.85 9.37 1.48
N SER A 41 -9.15 10.51 0.84
CA SER A 41 -8.22 11.64 0.69
C SER A 41 -7.77 12.31 2.00
N ARG A 42 -8.44 12.06 3.14
CA ARG A 42 -7.97 12.53 4.46
C ARG A 42 -6.78 11.74 4.98
N SER A 43 -6.64 10.49 4.55
CA SER A 43 -5.70 9.52 5.13
C SER A 43 -4.72 8.96 4.11
N VAL A 44 -5.11 8.73 2.85
CA VAL A 44 -4.20 8.21 1.82
C VAL A 44 -3.60 9.38 1.04
N LEU A 45 -2.29 9.54 1.13
CA LEU A 45 -1.55 10.58 0.42
C LEU A 45 -1.16 10.14 -0.99
N GLU A 46 -0.70 8.90 -1.12
CA GLU A 46 -0.23 8.33 -2.38
C GLU A 46 -0.31 6.80 -2.34
N VAL A 47 -0.52 6.20 -3.52
CA VAL A 47 -0.42 4.75 -3.74
C VAL A 47 0.54 4.51 -4.89
N LEU A 48 1.60 3.75 -4.64
CA LEU A 48 2.59 3.35 -5.63
C LEU A 48 2.45 1.86 -5.94
N VAL A 49 2.54 1.52 -7.22
CA VAL A 49 2.48 0.13 -7.70
C VAL A 49 3.71 -0.19 -8.57
N PRO A 50 4.90 -0.35 -7.97
CA PRO A 50 6.12 -0.74 -8.69
C PRO A 50 6.03 -2.20 -9.14
N TYR A 51 5.25 -2.46 -10.19
CA TYR A 51 4.82 -3.82 -10.54
C TYR A 51 5.87 -4.65 -11.30
N HIS A 52 6.55 -4.03 -12.26
CA HIS A 52 7.58 -4.70 -13.05
C HIS A 52 8.92 -4.75 -12.27
N PRO A 53 9.75 -5.80 -12.42
CA PRO A 53 11.07 -5.87 -11.77
C PRO A 53 11.88 -4.57 -11.89
N ALA A 54 12.04 -4.03 -13.10
CA ALA A 54 12.74 -2.76 -13.32
C ALA A 54 12.11 -1.55 -12.61
N ALA A 55 10.79 -1.53 -12.42
CA ALA A 55 10.12 -0.48 -11.66
C ALA A 55 10.36 -0.63 -10.15
N MET A 56 10.41 -1.87 -9.65
CA MET A 56 10.79 -2.16 -8.27
C MET A 56 12.24 -1.80 -8.00
N GLU A 57 13.16 -2.13 -8.91
CA GLU A 57 14.57 -1.75 -8.80
C GLU A 57 14.76 -0.23 -8.76
N ALA A 58 14.07 0.48 -9.64
CA ALA A 58 14.08 1.95 -9.64
C ALA A 58 13.50 2.54 -8.35
N PHE A 59 12.43 1.95 -7.83
CA PHE A 59 11.79 2.38 -6.58
C PHE A 59 12.67 2.12 -5.35
N LEU A 60 13.34 0.97 -5.28
CA LEU A 60 14.19 0.58 -4.15
C LEU A 60 15.62 1.14 -4.25
N GLY A 61 16.02 1.69 -5.39
CA GLY A 61 17.39 2.14 -5.65
C GLY A 61 18.41 1.01 -5.75
N GLY A 62 17.98 -0.22 -5.99
CA GLY A 62 18.85 -1.39 -6.06
C GLY A 62 18.11 -2.67 -6.44
N GLN A 63 18.86 -3.68 -6.90
CA GLN A 63 18.30 -4.95 -7.34
C GLN A 63 18.16 -5.93 -6.17
N PRO A 64 16.93 -6.36 -5.82
CA PRO A 64 16.73 -7.41 -4.83
C PRO A 64 17.03 -8.79 -5.42
N ASP A 65 17.59 -9.69 -4.60
CA ASP A 65 17.86 -11.09 -4.99
C ASP A 65 16.57 -11.87 -5.32
N GLN A 66 15.48 -11.54 -4.60
CA GLN A 66 14.14 -12.12 -4.79
C GLN A 66 13.07 -11.07 -4.53
N LEU A 67 12.21 -10.81 -5.51
CA LEU A 67 11.16 -9.78 -5.44
C LEU A 67 10.07 -10.09 -4.41
N CYS A 68 9.62 -11.35 -4.33
CA CYS A 68 8.60 -11.77 -3.37
C CYS A 68 9.27 -12.31 -2.10
N ALA A 69 9.70 -11.39 -1.22
CA ALA A 69 10.35 -11.72 0.03
C ALA A 69 10.06 -10.64 1.09
N GLU A 70 10.05 -11.03 2.37
CA GLU A 70 9.84 -10.11 3.50
C GLU A 70 10.79 -8.88 3.48
N PRO A 71 12.11 -9.02 3.18
CA PRO A 71 13.00 -7.87 3.16
C PRO A 71 12.62 -6.82 2.10
N VAL A 72 12.06 -7.26 0.97
CA VAL A 72 11.59 -6.34 -0.09
C VAL A 72 10.36 -5.58 0.37
N GLY A 73 9.40 -6.25 1.02
CA GLY A 73 8.23 -5.57 1.60
C GLY A 73 8.62 -4.52 2.64
N ARG A 74 9.61 -4.81 3.49
CA ARG A 74 10.16 -3.82 4.43
C ARG A 74 10.86 -2.67 3.71
N ALA A 75 11.66 -2.96 2.70
CA ALA A 75 12.36 -1.93 1.93
C ALA A 75 11.36 -1.00 1.23
N MET A 76 10.27 -1.54 0.67
CA MET A 76 9.19 -0.74 0.08
C MET A 76 8.53 0.22 1.07
N ALA A 77 8.39 -0.19 2.34
CA ALA A 77 7.80 0.66 3.38
C ALA A 77 8.75 1.75 3.90
N MET A 78 10.05 1.64 3.62
CA MET A 78 11.10 2.54 4.09
C MET A 78 11.67 3.45 2.99
N ALA A 79 11.35 3.18 1.72
CA ALA A 79 11.73 3.98 0.56
C ALA A 79 10.96 5.31 0.52
#